data_AF-A0A496B9Y5-F1
#
_entry.id   AF-A0A496B9Y5-F1
#
_cell.length_a   1.000
_cell.length_b   1.000
_cell.length_c   1.000
_cell.angle_alpha   90.00
_cell.angle_beta   90.00
_cell.angle_gamma   90.00
#
_symmetry.space_group_name_H-M   'P 1'
#
loop_
_entity.id
_entity.type
_entity.pdbx_description
1 polymer ?
#
loop_
_entity_poly.entity_id
_entity_poly.type
_entity_poly.pdbx_seq_one_letter_code
_entity_poly.pdbx_strand_id
1 'polypeptide(L)'
;MSIENYVTAFSFHRNPEPVGNPLTALCLLQPPNQIFLPFFRKNGIILYKGRNSMGFPVYDYRTDIRNVLVTPQIRSRFLKMEPGQSAQLHSHDLGHEIFLILEGRVEFTIDGETEELGPGQMCVALVDEPHSVRVLGDEPMTMYLSVTPHIHPTHTPRADSGERLPHNFASARAYDVEPDVQISVSELVTRQIHASQLLAELTETCAAVQQEMGAQLTEALASGDTAAAEAARKAMWEALYPVYRAVSELGDVWNALAPRATP
;
A
#
# COMPACT_ATOMS: atom_id res chain seq x y z
N MET A 1 77.61 45.29 16.06
CA MET A 1 77.91 44.04 16.78
C MET A 1 78.28 43.01 15.74
N SER A 2 79.46 42.43 15.91
CA SER A 2 80.16 41.47 15.07
C SER A 2 79.46 40.10 15.08
N ILE A 3 79.56 39.22 14.08
CA ILE A 3 80.62 38.25 13.74
C ILE A 3 80.01 37.45 12.56
N GLU A 4 80.59 37.46 11.34
CA GLU A 4 81.49 36.42 10.79
C GLU A 4 80.80 35.04 10.58
N ASN A 5 81.00 34.22 9.53
CA ASN A 5 81.87 34.24 8.35
C ASN A 5 81.72 32.93 7.52
N TYR A 6 82.25 32.96 6.28
CA TYR A 6 82.76 31.90 5.38
C TYR A 6 81.85 30.70 4.97
N VAL A 7 81.43 30.55 3.68
CA VAL A 7 82.17 30.09 2.46
C VAL A 7 82.49 28.58 2.55
N THR A 8 82.06 27.71 1.63
CA THR A 8 82.76 27.44 0.34
C THR A 8 81.84 26.92 -0.78
N ALA A 9 82.14 27.37 -1.99
CA ALA A 9 81.63 26.87 -3.26
C ALA A 9 82.42 25.64 -3.75
N PHE A 10 81.77 24.76 -4.52
CA PHE A 10 82.39 24.14 -5.70
C PHE A 10 81.30 23.86 -6.76
N SER A 11 81.61 24.29 -7.98
CA SER A 11 80.80 24.20 -9.19
C SER A 11 81.21 22.95 -9.99
N PHE A 12 80.34 22.42 -10.86
CA PHE A 12 80.53 22.38 -12.33
C PHE A 12 79.61 21.33 -13.03
N HIS A 13 78.80 21.85 -13.97
CA HIS A 13 78.38 21.30 -15.29
C HIS A 13 77.31 20.19 -15.36
N ARG A 14 76.09 20.52 -15.83
CA ARG A 14 75.55 20.58 -17.23
C ARG A 14 75.16 19.20 -17.80
N ASN A 15 73.86 18.92 -17.92
CA ASN A 15 73.09 19.05 -19.17
C ASN A 15 71.59 18.66 -18.97
N PRO A 16 70.67 19.10 -19.87
CA PRO A 16 69.24 19.22 -19.59
C PRO A 16 68.33 18.19 -20.30
N GLU A 17 67.02 18.32 -20.02
CA GLU A 17 65.80 17.78 -20.71
C GLU A 17 65.28 16.40 -20.25
N PRO A 18 63.96 16.07 -20.42
CA PRO A 18 62.79 16.92 -20.62
C PRO A 18 61.58 16.60 -19.69
N VAL A 19 60.60 17.49 -19.75
CA VAL A 19 59.25 17.41 -19.17
C VAL A 19 58.45 16.25 -19.80
N GLY A 20 57.77 15.44 -18.97
CA GLY A 20 56.89 14.35 -19.41
C GLY A 20 55.89 13.95 -18.32
N ASN A 21 54.63 14.31 -18.56
CA ASN A 21 53.43 14.06 -17.76
C ASN A 21 53.14 12.54 -17.57
N PRO A 22 52.84 12.02 -16.36
CA PRO A 22 52.47 10.62 -16.20
C PRO A 22 50.97 10.41 -16.40
N LEU A 23 50.59 9.94 -17.60
CA LEU A 23 49.30 9.32 -17.88
C LEU A 23 49.50 7.81 -18.10
N THR A 24 49.47 7.02 -17.02
CA THR A 24 49.08 5.59 -17.11
C THR A 24 48.58 5.08 -15.76
N ALA A 25 47.25 5.00 -15.60
CA ALA A 25 46.55 3.96 -14.85
C ALA A 25 45.04 4.26 -14.92
N LEU A 26 44.44 3.98 -16.08
CA LEU A 26 42.99 3.94 -16.23
C LEU A 26 42.48 2.68 -15.51
N CYS A 27 42.24 2.80 -14.20
CA CYS A 27 41.61 1.74 -13.41
C CYS A 27 40.13 2.09 -13.23
N LEU A 28 39.29 1.15 -13.63
CA LEU A 28 37.83 1.14 -13.54
C LEU A 28 37.38 1.46 -12.10
N LEU A 29 36.81 2.64 -11.88
CA LEU A 29 36.10 2.97 -10.66
C LEU A 29 34.61 2.66 -10.85
N GLN A 30 34.23 1.43 -10.50
CA GLN A 30 32.86 1.14 -10.08
C GLN A 30 32.64 1.78 -8.70
N PRO A 31 31.45 2.33 -8.40
CA PRO A 31 31.15 2.85 -7.07
C PRO A 31 31.11 1.70 -6.04
N PRO A 32 31.75 1.84 -4.87
CA PRO A 32 31.74 0.82 -3.83
C PRO A 32 30.42 0.88 -3.05
N ASN A 33 29.97 -0.29 -2.60
CA ASN A 33 28.81 -0.54 -1.72
C ASN A 33 27.43 -0.64 -2.41
N GLN A 34 27.31 -1.52 -3.41
CA GLN A 34 26.11 -2.37 -3.47
C GLN A 34 26.29 -3.50 -2.47
N ILE A 35 25.68 -3.36 -1.29
CA ILE A 35 25.43 -4.50 -0.42
C ILE A 35 24.43 -5.37 -1.16
N PHE A 36 24.93 -6.40 -1.85
CA PHE A 36 24.14 -7.51 -2.34
C PHE A 36 23.62 -8.27 -1.11
N LEU A 37 22.49 -7.83 -0.56
CA LEU A 37 21.71 -8.68 0.33
C LEU A 37 21.25 -9.88 -0.51
N PRO A 38 21.60 -11.11 -0.14
CA PRO A 38 21.10 -12.28 -0.85
C PRO A 38 19.59 -12.30 -0.66
N PHE A 39 18.88 -11.97 -1.73
CA PHE A 39 17.43 -12.06 -1.82
C PHE A 39 17.05 -13.54 -1.60
N PHE A 40 16.80 -13.93 -0.35
CA PHE A 40 16.17 -15.19 -0.03
C PHE A 40 14.73 -15.11 -0.51
N ARG A 41 14.56 -15.36 -1.80
CA ARG A 41 13.27 -15.54 -2.47
C ARG A 41 12.69 -16.88 -2.01
N LYS A 42 12.06 -16.89 -0.84
CA LYS A 42 11.23 -18.01 -0.41
C LYS A 42 10.14 -17.48 0.51
N ASN A 43 9.14 -16.86 -0.12
CA ASN A 43 7.74 -16.90 0.27
C ASN A 43 6.99 -16.30 -0.90
N GLY A 44 6.78 -17.14 -1.91
CA GLY A 44 5.75 -16.86 -2.89
C GLY A 44 4.45 -16.62 -2.14
N ILE A 45 3.71 -15.60 -2.55
CA ILE A 45 2.29 -15.49 -2.27
C ILE A 45 1.70 -16.87 -2.54
N ILE A 46 1.33 -17.61 -1.49
CA ILE A 46 0.55 -18.82 -1.65
C ILE A 46 -0.85 -18.33 -1.98
N LEU A 47 -1.06 -18.01 -3.26
CA LEU A 47 -2.39 -18.10 -3.83
C LEU A 47 -2.75 -19.57 -3.65
N TYR A 48 -3.66 -19.85 -2.72
CA TYR A 48 -4.31 -21.16 -2.62
C TYR A 48 -5.01 -21.41 -3.96
N LYS A 49 -4.27 -21.99 -4.93
CA LYS A 49 -4.87 -22.59 -6.11
C LYS A 49 -5.53 -23.88 -5.64
N GLY A 50 -6.76 -23.76 -5.17
CA GLY A 50 -7.67 -24.88 -5.08
C GLY A 50 -7.65 -25.65 -6.40
N ARG A 51 -7.65 -26.98 -6.31
CA ARG A 51 -7.77 -27.87 -7.47
C ARG A 51 -9.01 -27.43 -8.26
N ASN A 52 -8.83 -27.08 -9.54
CA ASN A 52 -9.78 -26.43 -10.47
C ASN A 52 -9.90 -24.88 -10.42
N SER A 53 -8.81 -24.16 -10.15
CA SER A 53 -8.79 -22.71 -10.39
C SER A 53 -8.59 -22.40 -11.88
N MET A 54 -9.67 -22.00 -12.57
CA MET A 54 -9.52 -21.27 -13.83
C MET A 54 -8.66 -20.02 -13.55
N GLY A 55 -7.66 -19.74 -14.39
CA GLY A 55 -6.76 -18.58 -14.19
C GLY A 55 -7.46 -17.22 -14.26
N PHE A 56 -8.72 -17.19 -14.70
CA PHE A 56 -9.58 -16.02 -14.83
C PHE A 56 -10.99 -16.38 -14.33
N PRO A 57 -11.27 -16.27 -13.01
CA PRO A 57 -12.61 -16.51 -12.49
C PRO A 57 -13.58 -15.45 -13.01
N VAL A 58 -14.76 -15.87 -13.46
CA VAL A 58 -15.88 -15.00 -13.82
C VAL A 58 -16.94 -15.19 -12.76
N TYR A 59 -17.40 -14.08 -12.18
CA TYR A 59 -18.44 -14.06 -11.15
C TYR A 59 -19.72 -13.48 -11.73
N ASP A 60 -20.86 -14.03 -11.33
CA ASP A 60 -22.19 -13.56 -11.72
C ASP A 60 -22.98 -13.18 -10.47
N TYR A 61 -23.45 -11.93 -10.38
CA TYR A 61 -24.21 -11.46 -9.22
C TYR A 61 -25.48 -12.27 -8.97
N ARG A 62 -25.99 -13.00 -9.96
CA ARG A 62 -27.18 -13.86 -9.82
C ARG A 62 -26.88 -15.13 -9.03
N THR A 63 -25.62 -15.56 -8.98
CA THR A 63 -25.21 -16.84 -8.38
C THR A 63 -24.12 -16.71 -7.30
N ASP A 64 -23.24 -15.71 -7.41
CA ASP A 64 -22.09 -15.49 -6.54
C ASP A 64 -22.38 -14.48 -5.41
N ILE A 65 -23.48 -14.65 -4.68
CA ILE A 65 -23.84 -13.79 -3.54
C ILE A 65 -22.90 -14.04 -2.35
N ARG A 66 -21.73 -13.41 -2.38
CA ARG A 66 -20.62 -13.54 -1.42
C ARG A 66 -19.54 -12.48 -1.69
N ASN A 67 -18.53 -12.41 -0.82
CA ASN A 67 -17.29 -11.72 -1.16
C ASN A 67 -16.59 -12.44 -2.31
N VAL A 68 -16.19 -11.67 -3.33
CA VAL A 68 -15.57 -12.17 -4.58
C VAL A 68 -14.08 -11.82 -4.66
N LEU A 69 -13.64 -10.78 -3.94
CA LEU A 69 -12.23 -10.43 -3.77
C LEU A 69 -12.03 -9.83 -2.37
N VAL A 70 -11.11 -10.40 -1.61
CA VAL A 70 -10.73 -9.90 -0.27
C VAL A 70 -9.22 -9.86 -0.20
N THR A 71 -8.67 -8.64 -0.18
CA THR A 71 -7.26 -8.35 -0.01
C THR A 71 -7.13 -7.08 0.85
N PRO A 72 -5.94 -6.75 1.38
CA PRO A 72 -5.75 -5.51 2.14
C PRO A 72 -6.14 -4.24 1.37
N GLN A 73 -6.03 -4.27 0.04
CA GLN A 73 -6.36 -3.12 -0.81
C GLN A 73 -7.86 -2.98 -1.05
N ILE A 74 -8.61 -4.08 -1.05
CA ILE A 74 -10.04 -4.07 -1.36
C ILE A 74 -10.76 -5.30 -0.80
N ARG A 75 -11.94 -5.07 -0.24
CA ARG A 75 -12.98 -6.09 -0.08
C ARG A 75 -14.09 -5.76 -1.05
N SER A 76 -14.53 -6.72 -1.86
CA SER A 76 -15.68 -6.56 -2.74
C SER A 76 -16.58 -7.78 -2.74
N ARG A 77 -17.89 -7.56 -2.91
CA ARG A 77 -18.90 -8.61 -2.87
C ARG A 77 -20.11 -8.30 -3.74
N PHE A 78 -20.83 -9.35 -4.08
CA PHE A 78 -22.26 -9.23 -4.35
C PHE A 78 -23.04 -9.47 -3.06
N LEU A 79 -24.02 -8.62 -2.80
CA LEU A 79 -24.90 -8.73 -1.64
C LEU A 79 -26.34 -8.71 -2.14
N LYS A 80 -27.11 -9.70 -1.68
CA LYS A 80 -28.57 -9.71 -1.83
C LYS A 80 -29.20 -9.37 -0.48
N MET A 81 -30.19 -8.49 -0.50
CA MET A 81 -31.06 -8.23 0.66
C MET A 81 -32.52 -8.46 0.27
N GLU A 82 -33.25 -9.09 1.16
CA GLU A 82 -34.68 -9.40 1.00
C GLU A 82 -35.56 -8.20 1.41
N PRO A 83 -36.83 -8.14 0.96
CA PRO A 83 -37.76 -7.08 1.33
C PRO A 83 -37.81 -6.84 2.84
N GLY A 84 -37.73 -5.57 3.25
CA GLY A 84 -37.74 -5.15 4.66
C GLY A 84 -36.41 -5.28 5.39
N GLN A 85 -35.35 -5.83 4.78
CA GLN A 85 -34.02 -5.84 5.39
C GLN A 85 -33.35 -4.46 5.32
N SER A 86 -32.55 -4.18 6.33
CA SER A 86 -31.67 -3.01 6.42
C SER A 86 -30.30 -3.37 6.97
N ALA A 87 -29.26 -2.66 6.54
CA ALA A 87 -27.97 -2.67 7.20
C ALA A 87 -27.95 -1.59 8.29
N GLN A 88 -27.41 -1.93 9.47
CA GLN A 88 -27.27 -0.99 10.59
C GLN A 88 -26.36 0.17 10.23
N LEU A 89 -26.54 1.32 10.90
CA LEU A 89 -25.70 2.50 10.70
C LEU A 89 -24.25 2.20 11.08
N HIS A 90 -23.34 2.47 10.15
CA HIS A 90 -21.90 2.31 10.37
C HIS A 90 -21.09 3.27 9.49
N SER A 91 -19.80 3.35 9.74
CA SER A 91 -18.84 4.03 8.88
C SER A 91 -17.59 3.16 8.69
N HIS A 92 -16.61 3.67 7.95
CA HIS A 92 -15.29 3.06 7.80
C HIS A 92 -14.22 4.10 8.15
N ASP A 93 -13.30 3.74 9.06
CA ASP A 93 -12.27 4.68 9.55
C ASP A 93 -11.22 5.05 8.50
N LEU A 94 -11.02 4.19 7.50
CA LEU A 94 -9.97 4.35 6.50
C LEU A 94 -10.45 4.23 5.07
N GLY A 95 -11.59 3.57 4.84
CA GLY A 95 -12.00 3.16 3.51
C GLY A 95 -13.24 3.85 2.98
N HIS A 96 -13.26 4.08 1.68
CA HIS A 96 -14.49 4.42 0.97
C HIS A 96 -15.30 3.15 0.74
N GLU A 97 -16.62 3.22 0.87
CA GLU A 97 -17.53 2.16 0.42
C GLU A 97 -18.30 2.61 -0.82
N ILE A 98 -18.22 1.81 -1.88
CA ILE A 98 -18.87 2.06 -3.17
C ILE A 98 -20.00 1.05 -3.31
N PHE A 99 -21.19 1.51 -3.71
CA PHE A 99 -22.36 0.65 -3.92
C PHE A 99 -22.91 0.86 -5.32
N LEU A 100 -23.04 -0.22 -6.10
CA LEU A 100 -23.69 -0.23 -7.41
C LEU A 100 -24.89 -1.16 -7.37
N ILE A 101 -26.08 -0.63 -7.60
CA ILE A 101 -27.31 -1.43 -7.61
C ILE A 101 -27.43 -2.19 -8.92
N LEU A 102 -27.59 -3.51 -8.83
CA LEU A 102 -27.68 -4.41 -9.97
C LEU A 102 -29.14 -4.83 -10.24
N GLU A 103 -29.93 -4.95 -9.17
CA GLU A 103 -31.34 -5.34 -9.20
C GLU A 103 -32.08 -4.77 -7.98
N GLY A 104 -33.39 -4.50 -8.10
CA GLY A 104 -34.21 -3.98 -7.01
C GLY A 104 -34.03 -2.48 -6.74
N ARG A 105 -34.63 -1.98 -5.66
CA ARG A 105 -34.55 -0.58 -5.23
C ARG A 105 -34.21 -0.48 -3.74
N VAL A 106 -33.43 0.52 -3.38
CA VAL A 106 -32.97 0.77 -2.01
C VAL A 106 -33.00 2.24 -1.68
N GLU A 107 -33.20 2.55 -0.41
CA GLU A 107 -32.94 3.86 0.17
C GLU A 107 -31.58 3.80 0.88
N PHE A 108 -30.66 4.67 0.49
CA PHE A 108 -29.45 4.94 1.26
C PHE A 108 -29.65 6.19 2.09
N THR A 109 -29.09 6.18 3.29
CA THR A 109 -28.79 7.41 4.04
C THR A 109 -27.29 7.49 4.23
N ILE A 110 -26.64 8.57 3.77
CA ILE A 110 -25.19 8.82 3.87
C ILE A 110 -25.01 10.23 4.41
N ASP A 111 -24.30 10.35 5.53
CA ASP A 111 -24.04 11.62 6.23
C ASP A 111 -25.30 12.48 6.46
N GLY A 112 -26.43 11.83 6.75
CA GLY A 112 -27.72 12.47 7.01
C GLY A 112 -28.54 12.84 5.77
N GLU A 113 -28.01 12.64 4.56
CA GLU A 113 -28.76 12.78 3.31
C GLU A 113 -29.32 11.44 2.85
N THR A 114 -30.56 11.44 2.34
CA THR A 114 -31.29 10.23 1.97
C THR A 114 -31.71 10.26 0.50
N GLU A 115 -31.38 9.20 -0.24
CA GLU A 115 -31.72 9.07 -1.66
C GLU A 115 -32.14 7.62 -2.02
N GLU A 116 -33.04 7.50 -2.99
CA GLU A 116 -33.44 6.20 -3.58
C GLU A 116 -32.57 5.85 -4.78
N LEU A 117 -32.04 4.63 -4.79
CA LEU A 117 -31.26 4.08 -5.88
C LEU A 117 -31.93 2.81 -6.45
N GLY A 118 -31.93 2.71 -7.78
CA GLY A 118 -32.34 1.55 -8.55
C GLY A 118 -31.24 1.05 -9.49
N PRO A 119 -31.54 0.07 -10.36
CA PRO A 119 -30.54 -0.64 -11.13
C PRO A 119 -29.71 0.28 -12.04
N GLY A 120 -28.39 0.11 -12.02
CA GLY A 120 -27.42 0.90 -12.77
C GLY A 120 -26.99 2.21 -12.08
N GLN A 121 -27.59 2.55 -10.94
CA GLN A 121 -27.21 3.71 -10.14
C GLN A 121 -26.19 3.33 -9.06
N MET A 122 -25.32 4.28 -8.71
CA MET A 122 -24.23 4.10 -7.78
C MET A 122 -24.16 5.28 -6.80
N CYS A 123 -23.81 4.98 -5.55
CA CYS A 123 -23.42 5.98 -4.55
C CYS A 123 -22.08 5.57 -3.91
N VAL A 124 -21.47 6.52 -3.20
CA VAL A 124 -20.21 6.33 -2.49
C VAL A 124 -20.36 6.94 -1.10
N ALA A 125 -20.03 6.18 -0.06
CA ALA A 125 -19.78 6.71 1.27
C ALA A 125 -18.27 6.94 1.42
N LEU A 126 -17.85 8.17 1.70
CA LEU A 126 -16.47 8.51 1.92
C LEU A 126 -15.99 8.02 3.31
N VAL A 127 -14.69 8.20 3.58
CA VAL A 127 -14.11 7.87 4.88
C VAL A 127 -14.88 8.61 5.97
N ASP A 128 -15.17 7.90 7.06
CA ASP A 128 -15.91 8.39 8.22
C ASP A 128 -17.39 8.78 8.01
N GLU A 129 -17.91 8.82 6.78
CA GLU A 129 -19.32 9.13 6.51
C GLU A 129 -20.24 7.99 7.00
N PRO A 130 -21.09 8.23 8.01
CA PRO A 130 -22.03 7.22 8.49
C PRO A 130 -23.07 6.92 7.42
N HIS A 131 -23.34 5.64 7.19
CA HIS A 131 -24.30 5.22 6.20
C HIS A 131 -25.11 3.99 6.62
N SER A 132 -26.31 3.92 6.05
CA SER A 132 -27.23 2.78 6.19
C SER A 132 -27.99 2.58 4.88
N VAL A 133 -28.52 1.37 4.70
CA VAL A 133 -29.30 1.00 3.51
C VAL A 133 -30.51 0.19 3.90
N ARG A 134 -31.65 0.42 3.23
CA ARG A 134 -32.88 -0.35 3.38
C ARG A 134 -33.47 -0.72 2.03
N VAL A 135 -33.95 -1.95 1.88
CA VAL A 135 -34.65 -2.40 0.66
C VAL A 135 -36.03 -1.72 0.57
N LEU A 136 -36.38 -1.25 -0.63
CA LEU A 136 -37.67 -0.65 -0.93
C LEU A 136 -38.56 -1.60 -1.74
N GLY A 137 -39.85 -1.64 -1.40
CA GLY A 137 -40.84 -2.45 -2.09
C GLY A 137 -40.89 -3.90 -1.58
N ASP A 138 -41.43 -4.78 -2.43
CA ASP A 138 -41.75 -6.19 -2.17
C ASP A 138 -40.84 -7.17 -2.93
N GLU A 139 -39.86 -6.67 -3.68
CA GLU A 139 -38.88 -7.47 -4.40
C GLU A 139 -37.48 -7.36 -3.75
N PRO A 140 -36.65 -8.41 -3.84
CA PRO A 140 -35.28 -8.35 -3.36
C PRO A 140 -34.42 -7.34 -4.14
N MET A 141 -33.33 -6.90 -3.52
CA MET A 141 -32.27 -6.13 -4.19
C MET A 141 -30.98 -6.93 -4.21
N THR A 142 -30.21 -6.75 -5.30
CA THR A 142 -28.81 -7.18 -5.38
C THR A 142 -27.93 -5.99 -5.72
N MET A 143 -26.81 -5.86 -5.02
CA MET A 143 -25.80 -4.83 -5.28
C MET A 143 -24.40 -5.44 -5.38
N TYR A 144 -23.54 -4.78 -6.15
CA TYR A 144 -22.10 -4.84 -5.93
C TYR A 144 -21.74 -3.82 -4.86
N LEU A 145 -20.88 -4.19 -3.92
CA LEU A 145 -20.25 -3.23 -3.04
C LEU A 145 -18.77 -3.53 -2.82
N SER A 146 -18.00 -2.48 -2.52
CA SER A 146 -16.59 -2.62 -2.19
C SER A 146 -16.09 -1.59 -1.18
N VAL A 147 -15.20 -2.02 -0.27
CA VAL A 147 -14.48 -1.15 0.66
C VAL A 147 -13.00 -1.15 0.35
N THR A 148 -12.39 0.03 0.25
CA THR A 148 -10.95 0.19 -0.01
C THR A 148 -10.34 1.25 0.90
N PRO A 149 -9.32 0.92 1.72
CA PRO A 149 -8.72 -0.41 1.92
C PRO A 149 -9.60 -1.34 2.77
N HIS A 150 -9.29 -2.63 2.80
CA HIS A 150 -9.88 -3.58 3.75
C HIS A 150 -8.88 -3.94 4.83
N ILE A 151 -9.10 -3.38 6.01
CA ILE A 151 -8.31 -3.65 7.21
C ILE A 151 -9.23 -3.83 8.41
N HIS A 152 -8.84 -4.67 9.36
CA HIS A 152 -9.58 -4.88 10.60
C HIS A 152 -9.36 -3.75 11.63
N PRO A 153 -10.38 -3.36 12.41
CA PRO A 153 -11.80 -3.65 12.20
C PRO A 153 -12.28 -2.91 10.95
N THR A 154 -13.00 -3.60 10.07
CA THR A 154 -13.46 -2.96 8.82
C THR A 154 -14.61 -2.01 9.07
N HIS A 155 -15.60 -2.41 9.87
CA HIS A 155 -16.76 -1.58 10.17
C HIS A 155 -16.55 -0.84 11.49
N THR A 156 -16.92 0.43 11.49
CA THR A 156 -17.04 1.27 12.68
C THR A 156 -18.52 1.41 12.99
N PRO A 157 -19.06 0.62 13.94
CA PRO A 157 -20.48 0.66 14.26
C PRO A 157 -20.87 2.03 14.84
N ARG A 158 -22.08 2.47 14.52
CA ARG A 158 -22.66 3.73 15.00
C ARG A 158 -23.98 3.47 15.72
N ALA A 159 -24.24 4.23 16.77
CA ALA A 159 -25.58 4.33 17.34
C ALA A 159 -26.48 5.17 16.42
N ASP A 160 -27.80 5.11 16.57
CA ASP A 160 -28.75 5.92 15.79
C ASP A 160 -28.49 7.44 15.94
N SER A 161 -27.86 7.85 17.04
CA SER A 161 -27.41 9.24 17.28
C SER A 161 -26.16 9.64 16.48
N GLY A 162 -25.54 8.71 15.74
CA GLY A 162 -24.26 8.89 15.05
C GLY A 162 -23.02 8.65 15.94
N GLU A 163 -23.20 8.39 17.24
CA GLU A 163 -22.09 8.12 18.15
C GLU A 163 -21.33 6.84 17.75
N ARG A 164 -20.00 6.89 17.82
CA ARG A 164 -19.12 5.74 17.57
C ARG A 164 -19.28 4.70 18.68
N LEU A 165 -19.56 3.47 18.28
CA LEU A 165 -19.63 2.31 19.18
C LEU A 165 -18.27 1.59 19.25
N PRO A 166 -18.05 0.72 20.26
CA PRO A 166 -16.81 -0.03 20.39
C PRO A 166 -16.46 -0.87 19.16
N HIS A 167 -15.16 -0.98 18.89
CA HIS A 167 -14.64 -1.79 17.79
C HIS A 167 -14.95 -3.28 17.96
N ASN A 168 -15.17 -3.94 16.82
CA ASN A 168 -15.32 -5.39 16.75
C ASN A 168 -14.39 -5.98 15.68
N PHE A 169 -13.57 -6.94 16.10
CA PHE A 169 -12.71 -7.71 15.21
C PHE A 169 -13.43 -8.98 14.75
N ALA A 170 -14.34 -8.83 13.79
CA ALA A 170 -15.10 -9.95 13.26
C ALA A 170 -14.19 -11.08 12.74
N SER A 171 -14.63 -12.34 12.83
CA SER A 171 -13.92 -13.46 12.22
C SER A 171 -13.72 -13.25 10.72
N ALA A 172 -12.58 -13.68 10.17
CA ALA A 172 -12.32 -13.67 8.72
C ALA A 172 -13.44 -14.35 7.90
N ARG A 173 -14.13 -15.34 8.50
CA ARG A 173 -15.26 -16.04 7.86
C ARG A 173 -16.47 -15.14 7.60
N ALA A 174 -16.61 -14.02 8.32
CA ALA A 174 -17.63 -13.01 8.02
C ALA A 174 -17.42 -12.35 6.64
N TYR A 175 -16.23 -12.49 6.07
CA TYR A 175 -15.84 -11.98 4.76
C TYR A 175 -15.58 -13.10 3.74
N ASP A 176 -16.12 -14.31 3.96
CA ASP A 176 -15.90 -15.50 3.13
C ASP A 176 -14.41 -15.91 3.01
N VAL A 177 -13.58 -15.53 3.98
CA VAL A 177 -12.17 -15.92 4.08
C VAL A 177 -12.01 -17.02 5.12
N GLU A 178 -11.44 -18.15 4.71
CA GLU A 178 -11.11 -19.24 5.62
C GLU A 178 -9.75 -18.97 6.29
N PRO A 179 -9.69 -18.79 7.62
CA PRO A 179 -8.45 -18.47 8.30
C PRO A 179 -7.49 -19.68 8.30
N ASP A 180 -6.21 -19.44 8.04
CA ASP A 180 -5.17 -20.45 8.20
C ASP A 180 -4.86 -20.67 9.70
N VAL A 181 -5.56 -21.64 10.28
CA VAL A 181 -5.40 -22.02 11.69
C VAL A 181 -4.10 -22.77 11.99
N GLN A 182 -3.32 -23.17 10.97
CA GLN A 182 -2.02 -23.84 11.18
C GLN A 182 -0.95 -22.85 11.63
N ILE A 183 -1.06 -21.58 11.22
CA ILE A 183 -0.17 -20.51 11.67
C ILE A 183 -0.61 -20.11 13.09
N SER A 184 0.28 -20.20 14.08
CA SER A 184 -0.03 -19.82 15.46
C SER A 184 -0.22 -18.31 15.62
N VAL A 185 -0.96 -17.87 16.65
CA VAL A 185 -1.08 -16.44 16.98
C VAL A 185 0.29 -15.82 17.29
N SER A 186 1.18 -16.53 17.99
CA SER A 186 2.53 -16.05 18.26
C SER A 186 3.34 -15.80 16.98
N GLU A 187 3.22 -16.69 15.99
CA GLU A 187 3.86 -16.53 14.69
C GLU A 187 3.29 -15.32 13.94
N LEU A 188 1.97 -15.10 13.98
CA LEU A 188 1.34 -13.91 13.40
C LEU A 188 1.82 -12.60 14.06
N VAL A 189 1.99 -12.60 15.39
CA VAL A 189 2.58 -11.46 16.11
C VAL A 189 4.02 -11.19 15.64
N THR A 190 4.84 -12.22 15.52
CA THR A 190 6.21 -12.07 14.99
C THR A 190 6.22 -11.51 13.57
N ARG A 191 5.34 -12.01 12.70
CA ARG A 191 5.19 -11.47 11.33
C ARG A 191 4.75 -10.02 11.32
N GLN A 192 3.83 -9.63 12.21
CA GLN A 192 3.32 -8.26 12.28
C GLN A 192 4.44 -7.29 12.68
N ILE A 193 5.26 -7.68 13.67
CA ILE A 193 6.42 -6.89 14.11
C ILE A 193 7.43 -6.73 12.96
N HIS A 194 7.75 -7.82 12.27
CA HIS A 194 8.70 -7.79 11.15
C HIS A 194 8.16 -6.94 9.99
N ALA A 195 6.89 -7.10 9.60
CA ALA A 195 6.27 -6.28 8.56
C ALA A 195 6.30 -4.78 8.91
N SER A 196 6.10 -4.44 10.20
CA SER A 196 6.20 -3.07 10.67
C SER A 196 7.62 -2.51 10.60
N GLN A 197 8.64 -3.31 10.91
CA GLN A 197 10.05 -2.91 10.82
C GLN A 197 10.47 -2.69 9.36
N LEU A 198 10.10 -3.61 8.47
CA LEU A 198 10.37 -3.49 7.04
C LEU A 198 9.71 -2.23 6.45
N LEU A 199 8.45 -1.94 6.82
CA LEU A 199 7.77 -0.72 6.39
C LEU A 199 8.52 0.54 6.83
N ALA A 200 9.08 0.56 8.04
CA ALA A 200 9.86 1.69 8.53
C ALA A 200 11.13 1.92 7.67
N GLU A 201 11.93 0.87 7.43
CA GLU A 201 13.15 0.95 6.61
C GLU A 201 12.86 1.42 5.17
N LEU A 202 11.79 0.90 4.56
CA LEU A 202 11.37 1.29 3.22
C LEU A 202 10.89 2.74 3.17
N THR A 203 10.19 3.20 4.20
CA THR A 203 9.69 4.57 4.30
C THR A 203 10.85 5.56 4.45
N GLU A 204 11.86 5.25 5.27
CA GLU A 204 13.07 6.07 5.40
C GLU A 204 13.81 6.20 4.06
N THR A 205 14.01 5.07 3.37
CA THR A 205 14.64 5.05 2.04
C THR A 205 13.83 5.87 1.03
N CYS A 206 12.50 5.69 1.01
CA CYS A 206 11.62 6.44 0.13
C CYS A 206 11.69 7.93 0.42
N ALA A 207 11.64 8.36 1.68
CA ALA A 207 11.70 9.76 2.06
C ALA A 207 12.98 10.44 1.55
N ALA A 208 14.14 9.78 1.69
CA ALA A 208 15.40 10.29 1.15
C ALA A 208 15.35 10.48 -0.38
N VAL A 209 14.82 9.49 -1.12
CA VAL A 209 14.68 9.57 -2.58
C VAL A 209 13.69 10.66 -2.98
N GLN A 210 12.54 10.79 -2.31
CA GLN A 210 11.56 11.85 -2.61
C GLN A 210 12.18 13.23 -2.42
N GLN A 211 13.00 13.42 -1.39
CA GLN A 211 13.68 14.69 -1.14
C GLN A 211 14.69 15.02 -2.24
N GLU A 212 15.58 14.08 -2.57
CA GLU A 212 16.62 14.31 -3.59
C GLU A 212 16.02 14.49 -4.99
N MET A 213 15.16 13.55 -5.41
CA MET A 213 14.56 13.57 -6.74
C MET A 213 13.51 14.67 -6.90
N GLY A 214 12.84 15.06 -5.81
CA GLY A 214 11.92 16.21 -5.82
C GLY A 214 12.64 17.53 -6.12
N ALA A 215 13.85 17.72 -5.57
CA ALA A 215 14.68 18.87 -5.89
C ALA A 215 15.12 18.84 -7.37
N GLN A 216 15.62 17.69 -7.85
CA GLN A 216 16.04 17.53 -9.25
C GLN A 216 14.88 17.70 -10.23
N LEU A 217 13.69 17.19 -9.90
CA LEU A 217 12.48 17.36 -10.71
C LEU A 217 12.11 18.84 -10.82
N THR A 218 12.16 19.59 -9.72
CA THR A 218 11.85 21.03 -9.70
C THR A 218 12.81 21.80 -10.62
N GLU A 219 14.12 21.53 -10.53
CA GLU A 219 15.13 22.18 -11.37
C GLU A 219 14.96 21.82 -12.85
N ALA A 220 14.75 20.54 -13.15
CA ALA A 220 14.53 20.05 -14.52
C ALA A 220 13.29 20.69 -15.17
N LEU A 221 12.21 20.84 -14.40
CA LEU A 221 11.01 21.53 -14.87
C LEU A 221 11.27 23.02 -15.13
N ALA A 222 12.04 23.69 -14.28
CA ALA A 222 12.37 25.11 -14.45
C ALA A 222 13.27 25.39 -15.66
N SER A 223 14.17 24.45 -15.99
CA SER A 223 15.08 24.56 -17.15
C SER A 223 14.46 24.04 -18.47
N GLY A 224 13.29 23.41 -18.40
CA GLY A 224 12.66 22.77 -19.55
C GLY A 224 13.31 21.44 -19.97
N ASP A 225 14.16 20.85 -19.12
CA ASP A 225 14.76 19.55 -19.35
C ASP A 225 13.76 18.42 -19.04
N THR A 226 13.01 18.02 -20.06
CA THR A 226 12.00 16.98 -19.95
C THR A 226 12.58 15.60 -19.63
N ALA A 227 13.81 15.31 -20.07
CA ALA A 227 14.43 14.00 -19.87
C ALA A 227 14.86 13.83 -18.40
N ALA A 228 15.47 14.86 -17.82
CA ALA A 228 15.80 14.87 -16.39
C ALA A 228 14.54 14.81 -15.51
N ALA A 229 13.48 15.54 -15.87
CA ALA A 229 12.21 15.51 -15.15
C ALA A 229 11.57 14.11 -15.16
N GLU A 230 11.58 13.42 -16.30
CA GLU A 230 11.08 12.04 -16.40
C GLU A 230 11.92 11.06 -15.57
N ALA A 231 13.25 11.18 -15.61
CA ALA A 231 14.14 10.33 -14.82
C ALA A 231 13.91 10.49 -13.32
N ALA A 232 13.80 11.73 -12.84
CA ALA A 232 13.51 12.04 -11.44
C ALA A 232 12.16 11.46 -11.00
N ARG A 233 11.09 11.69 -11.78
CA ARG A 233 9.75 11.13 -11.51
C ARG A 233 9.77 9.60 -11.45
N LYS A 234 10.50 8.94 -12.36
CA LYS A 234 10.64 7.48 -12.36
C LYS A 234 11.33 7.00 -11.09
N ALA A 235 12.43 7.63 -10.68
CA ALA A 235 13.12 7.28 -9.44
C ALA A 235 12.23 7.46 -8.20
N MET A 236 11.44 8.54 -8.15
CA MET A 236 10.44 8.75 -7.10
C MET A 236 9.42 7.60 -7.05
N TRP A 237 8.93 7.13 -8.19
CA TRP A 237 8.00 5.99 -8.26
C TRP A 237 8.64 4.68 -7.80
N GLU A 238 9.85 4.36 -8.28
CA GLU A 238 10.55 3.12 -7.91
C GLU A 238 10.82 3.03 -6.40
N ALA A 239 11.00 4.17 -5.72
CA ALA A 239 11.12 4.21 -4.26
C ALA A 239 9.76 4.16 -3.53
N LEU A 240 8.70 4.72 -4.13
CA LEU A 240 7.37 4.77 -3.54
C LEU A 240 6.63 3.42 -3.63
N TYR A 241 6.80 2.69 -4.73
CA TYR A 241 6.10 1.44 -4.99
C TYR A 241 6.33 0.34 -3.92
N PRO A 242 7.57 0.08 -3.45
CA PRO A 242 7.82 -0.84 -2.34
C PRO A 242 7.12 -0.46 -1.03
N VAL A 243 6.93 0.83 -0.76
CA VAL A 243 6.21 1.30 0.45
C VAL A 243 4.75 0.87 0.41
N TYR A 244 4.04 1.12 -0.70
CA TYR A 244 2.64 0.69 -0.84
C TYR A 244 2.46 -0.83 -0.80
N ARG A 245 3.43 -1.57 -1.34
CA ARG A 245 3.51 -3.03 -1.22
C ARG A 245 3.63 -3.45 0.26
N ALA A 246 4.55 -2.84 1.00
CA ALA A 246 4.76 -3.13 2.41
C ALA A 246 3.56 -2.74 3.29
N VAL A 247 2.88 -1.63 3.01
CA VAL A 247 1.61 -1.26 3.68
C VAL A 247 0.56 -2.35 3.48
N SER A 248 0.46 -2.87 2.25
CA SER A 248 -0.47 -3.96 1.97
C SER A 248 -0.11 -5.25 2.72
N GLU A 249 1.18 -5.62 2.75
CA GLU A 249 1.66 -6.80 3.47
C GLU A 249 1.44 -6.67 4.99
N LEU A 250 1.67 -5.48 5.56
CA LEU A 250 1.37 -5.18 6.96
C LEU A 250 -0.13 -5.35 7.25
N GLY A 251 -0.99 -4.87 6.35
CA GLY A 251 -2.44 -5.03 6.45
C GLY A 251 -2.89 -6.49 6.35
N ASP A 252 -2.25 -7.29 5.49
CA ASP A 252 -2.56 -8.72 5.33
C ASP A 252 -2.28 -9.51 6.61
N VAL A 253 -1.10 -9.30 7.19
CA VAL A 253 -0.72 -9.94 8.46
C VAL A 253 -1.63 -9.49 9.59
N TRP A 254 -1.97 -8.20 9.64
CA TRP A 254 -2.92 -7.67 10.62
C TRP A 254 -4.31 -8.29 10.49
N ASN A 255 -4.83 -8.43 9.26
CA ASN A 255 -6.13 -9.03 9.00
C ASN A 255 -6.18 -10.51 9.38
N ALA A 256 -5.05 -11.22 9.28
CA ALA A 256 -4.93 -12.58 9.79
C ALA A 256 -4.85 -12.62 11.34
N LEU A 257 -4.15 -11.66 11.95
CA LEU A 257 -3.89 -11.61 13.39
C LEU A 257 -5.09 -11.13 14.21
N ALA A 258 -5.66 -9.97 13.86
CA ALA A 258 -6.55 -9.22 14.74
C ALA A 258 -7.81 -10.01 15.14
N PRO A 259 -8.50 -10.73 14.24
CA PRO A 259 -9.66 -11.57 14.61
C PRO A 259 -9.34 -12.78 15.49
N ARG A 260 -8.06 -13.10 15.68
CA ARG A 260 -7.59 -14.30 16.41
C ARG A 260 -6.89 -13.96 17.72
N ALA A 261 -6.65 -12.67 17.99
CA ALA A 261 -5.90 -12.22 19.15
C ALA A 261 -6.69 -12.38 20.46
N THR A 262 -8.02 -12.31 20.38
CA THR A 262 -8.93 -12.55 21.49
C THR A 262 -9.95 -13.63 21.13
N PRO A 263 -10.45 -14.42 22.10
CA PRO A 263 -11.50 -15.42 21.86
C PRO A 263 -12.79 -14.83 21.28
#